data_AF-A0A6I4NLI6-F1
#
_entry.id   AF-A0A6I4NLI6-F1
#
_cell.length_a   1.000
_cell.length_b   1.000
_cell.length_c   1.000
_cell.angle_alpha   90.00
_cell.angle_beta   90.00
_cell.angle_gamma   90.00
#
_symmetry.space_group_name_H-M   'P 1'
#
loop_
_entity.id
_entity.type
_entity.pdbx_description
1 polymer ?
#
loop_
_entity_poly.entity_id
_entity_poly.type
_entity_poly.pdbx_seq_one_letter_code
_entity_poly.pdbx_strand_id
1 'polypeptide(L)'
;MKTKLEILKGVHPGKIIERELQKRNISKRQFALSIDEYPQTLGSIIKGNRNMNVDLSLKIEEKLGFEEGFLMTLQVFYEIKQSKKDDNYKPDLSKLNKITFWDTTFDKIDWKLMKIAIIRRVLAYGNTSEIEEITRFYGKTEVDKIKIINQRR
;
A
#
# COMPACT_ATOMS: atom_id res chain seq x y z
N MET A 1 -12.64 -15.17 9.54
CA MET A 1 -12.47 -13.73 9.86
C MET A 1 -11.01 -13.28 9.93
N LYS A 2 -10.16 -13.88 10.78
CA LYS A 2 -8.76 -13.44 10.96
C LYS A 2 -7.94 -13.36 9.66
N THR A 3 -8.07 -14.36 8.78
CA THR A 3 -7.31 -14.46 7.53
C THR A 3 -7.58 -13.34 6.53
N LYS A 4 -8.83 -12.90 6.36
CA LYS A 4 -9.18 -11.86 5.37
C LYS A 4 -8.73 -10.47 5.83
N LEU A 5 -8.92 -10.17 7.12
CA LEU A 5 -8.42 -8.95 7.74
C LEU A 5 -6.90 -8.88 7.71
N GLU A 6 -6.20 -9.97 8.05
CA GLU A 6 -4.74 -10.04 8.01
C GLU A 6 -4.14 -9.74 6.62
N ILE A 7 -4.75 -10.25 5.55
CA ILE A 7 -4.30 -10.00 4.17
C ILE A 7 -4.53 -8.53 3.77
N LEU A 8 -5.58 -7.91 4.30
CA LEU A 8 -6.02 -6.56 3.89
C LEU A 8 -5.46 -5.42 4.77
N LYS A 9 -4.73 -5.73 5.85
CA LYS A 9 -4.13 -4.71 6.72
C LYS A 9 -3.24 -3.76 5.91
N GLY A 10 -3.46 -2.45 6.09
CA GLY A 10 -2.66 -1.42 5.44
C GLY A 10 -3.07 -1.10 4.00
N VAL A 11 -4.20 -1.62 3.52
CA VAL A 11 -4.87 -1.18 2.29
C VAL A 11 -5.95 -0.17 2.66
N HIS A 12 -6.03 0.95 1.93
CA HIS A 12 -7.07 1.96 2.16
C HIS A 12 -8.48 1.36 1.92
N PRO A 13 -9.46 1.55 2.82
CA PRO A 13 -10.80 0.94 2.69
C PRO A 13 -11.51 1.33 1.40
N GLY A 14 -11.27 2.55 0.90
CA GLY A 14 -11.75 3.01 -0.40
C GLY A 14 -11.43 2.09 -1.58
N LYS A 15 -10.28 1.39 -1.56
CA LYS A 15 -9.91 0.43 -2.61
C LYS A 15 -10.71 -0.86 -2.54
N ILE A 16 -11.10 -1.28 -1.34
CA ILE A 16 -11.96 -2.44 -1.14
C ILE A 16 -13.36 -2.14 -1.66
N ILE A 17 -13.88 -0.94 -1.35
CA ILE A 17 -15.17 -0.47 -1.84
C ILE A 17 -15.17 -0.39 -3.36
N GLU A 18 -14.13 0.22 -3.96
CA GLU A 18 -14.00 0.30 -5.42
C GLU A 18 -14.08 -1.06 -6.11
N ARG A 19 -13.34 -2.05 -5.57
CA ARG A 19 -13.35 -3.42 -6.08
C ARG A 19 -14.72 -4.07 -5.94
N GLU A 20 -15.40 -3.85 -4.82
CA GLU A 20 -16.71 -4.45 -4.58
C GLU A 20 -17.79 -3.85 -5.49
N LEU A 21 -17.79 -2.53 -5.68
CA LEU A 21 -18.69 -1.86 -6.61
C LEU A 21 -18.48 -2.34 -8.05
N GLN A 22 -17.22 -2.50 -8.47
CA GLN A 22 -16.88 -3.05 -9.80
C GLN A 22 -17.40 -4.47 -9.98
N LYS A 23 -17.20 -5.35 -8.99
CA LYS A 23 -17.70 -6.74 -9.04
C LYS A 23 -19.22 -6.81 -9.16
N ARG A 24 -19.93 -5.91 -8.49
CA ARG A 24 -21.40 -5.83 -8.51
C ARG A 24 -21.95 -5.00 -9.67
N ASN A 25 -21.07 -4.45 -10.51
CA ASN A 25 -21.41 -3.56 -11.61
C ASN A 25 -22.24 -2.33 -11.17
N ILE A 26 -21.95 -1.81 -9.97
CA ILE A 26 -22.63 -0.65 -9.38
C ILE A 26 -21.83 0.61 -9.70
N SER A 27 -22.51 1.63 -10.23
CA SER A 27 -21.90 2.94 -10.45
C SER A 27 -21.56 3.63 -9.12
N LYS A 28 -20.34 4.17 -9.01
CA LYS A 28 -19.90 4.95 -7.83
C LYS A 28 -20.86 6.10 -7.51
N ARG A 29 -21.37 6.79 -8.55
CA ARG A 29 -22.32 7.90 -8.38
C ARG A 29 -23.64 7.41 -7.80
N GLN A 30 -24.19 6.33 -8.37
CA GLN A 30 -25.45 5.75 -7.90
C GLN A 30 -25.32 5.23 -6.47
N PHE A 31 -24.20 4.58 -6.16
CA PHE A 31 -23.92 4.09 -4.82
C PHE A 31 -23.85 5.23 -3.79
N ALA A 32 -23.14 6.32 -4.09
CA ALA A 32 -23.06 7.48 -3.20
C ALA A 32 -24.46 8.04 -2.87
N LEU A 33 -25.30 8.21 -3.90
CA LEU A 33 -26.68 8.67 -3.70
C LEU A 33 -27.52 7.68 -2.87
N SER A 34 -27.27 6.38 -2.98
CA SER A 34 -28.01 5.35 -2.23
C SER A 34 -27.68 5.30 -0.72
N ILE A 35 -26.57 5.91 -0.32
CA ILE A 35 -26.14 6.06 1.08
C ILE A 35 -26.25 7.50 1.58
N ASP A 36 -27.00 8.34 0.86
CA ASP A 36 -27.19 9.76 1.17
C ASP A 36 -25.88 10.56 1.27
N GLU A 37 -24.96 10.31 0.33
CA GLU A 37 -23.65 10.95 0.26
C GLU A 37 -23.36 11.58 -1.09
N TYR A 38 -22.52 12.61 -1.07
CA TYR A 38 -22.10 13.26 -2.31
C TYR A 38 -21.12 12.35 -3.09
N PRO A 39 -21.31 12.20 -4.43
CA PRO A 39 -20.40 11.43 -5.26
C PRO A 39 -18.93 11.84 -5.17
N GLN A 40 -18.67 13.12 -4.89
CA GLN A 40 -17.31 13.66 -4.68
C GLN A 40 -16.68 13.16 -3.37
N THR A 41 -17.46 13.03 -2.30
CA THR A 41 -17.03 12.46 -1.01
C THR A 41 -16.60 11.02 -1.20
N LEU A 42 -17.49 10.18 -1.72
CA LEU A 42 -17.19 8.76 -1.97
C LEU A 42 -16.02 8.61 -2.96
N GLY A 43 -15.99 9.43 -4.02
CA GLY A 43 -14.91 9.42 -5.00
C GLY A 43 -13.54 9.76 -4.39
N SER A 44 -13.48 10.70 -3.45
CA SER A 44 -12.24 11.07 -2.76
C SER A 44 -11.74 9.96 -1.84
N ILE A 45 -12.66 9.27 -1.16
CA ILE A 45 -12.35 8.12 -0.31
C ILE A 45 -11.87 6.93 -1.15
N ILE A 46 -12.56 6.62 -2.25
CA ILE A 46 -12.14 5.56 -3.18
C ILE A 46 -10.72 5.79 -3.70
N LYS A 47 -10.37 7.06 -4.00
CA LYS A 47 -9.03 7.44 -4.43
C LYS A 47 -7.99 7.37 -3.31
N GLY A 48 -8.40 7.35 -2.04
CA GLY A 48 -7.51 7.40 -0.88
C GLY A 48 -7.04 8.82 -0.54
N ASN A 49 -7.69 9.84 -1.08
CA ASN A 49 -7.38 11.25 -0.80
C ASN A 49 -8.07 11.74 0.48
N ARG A 50 -9.05 10.98 0.99
CA ARG A 50 -9.81 11.31 2.19
C ARG A 50 -10.04 10.03 3.00
N ASN A 51 -9.87 10.14 4.32
CA ASN A 51 -10.20 9.08 5.26
C ASN A 51 -11.73 8.96 5.41
N MET A 52 -12.17 7.75 5.74
CA MET A 52 -13.57 7.46 6.06
C MET A 52 -13.87 7.77 7.53
N ASN A 53 -15.08 8.24 7.83
CA ASN A 53 -15.59 8.35 9.20
C ASN A 53 -16.52 7.17 9.53
N VAL A 54 -16.88 7.04 10.82
CA VAL A 54 -17.70 5.92 11.31
C VAL A 54 -19.10 5.90 10.68
N ASP A 55 -19.77 7.05 10.58
CA ASP A 55 -21.12 7.12 10.00
C ASP A 55 -21.15 6.59 8.56
N LEU A 56 -20.20 7.05 7.73
CA LEU A 56 -20.09 6.62 6.35
C LEU A 56 -19.72 5.14 6.24
N SER A 57 -18.82 4.63 7.10
CA SER A 57 -18.46 3.21 7.06
C SER A 57 -19.68 2.33 7.34
N LEU A 58 -20.50 2.68 8.32
CA LEU A 58 -21.68 1.91 8.70
C LEU A 58 -22.70 1.86 7.56
N LYS A 59 -22.99 3.02 6.93
CA LYS A 59 -23.89 3.09 5.76
C LYS A 59 -23.41 2.23 4.59
N ILE A 60 -22.09 2.23 4.33
CA ILE A 60 -21.50 1.45 3.24
C ILE A 60 -21.50 -0.04 3.57
N GLU A 61 -21.17 -0.40 4.81
CA GLU A 61 -21.16 -1.78 5.28
C GLU A 61 -22.56 -2.39 5.19
N GLU A 62 -23.58 -1.67 5.65
CA GLU A 62 -24.98 -2.06 5.54
C GLU A 62 -25.38 -2.31 4.07
N LYS A 63 -25.13 -1.34 3.18
CA LYS A 63 -25.52 -1.48 1.76
C LYS A 63 -24.75 -2.55 0.99
N LEU A 64 -23.49 -2.81 1.35
CA LEU A 64 -22.68 -3.83 0.69
C LEU A 64 -22.76 -5.20 1.38
N GLY A 65 -23.42 -5.30 2.53
CA GLY A 65 -23.48 -6.52 3.33
C GLY A 65 -22.12 -6.91 3.91
N PHE A 66 -21.32 -5.92 4.31
CA PHE A 66 -20.12 -6.15 5.08
C PHE A 66 -20.44 -6.22 6.56
N GLU A 67 -19.52 -6.84 7.30
CA GLU A 67 -19.58 -6.86 8.76
C GLU A 67 -19.34 -5.46 9.32
N GLU A 68 -20.08 -5.11 10.37
CA GLU A 68 -19.97 -3.84 11.06
C GLU A 68 -18.54 -3.61 11.58
N GLY A 69 -17.99 -2.42 11.33
CA GLY A 69 -16.66 -2.02 11.78
C GLY A 69 -15.50 -2.58 10.95
N PHE A 70 -15.77 -3.37 9.91
CA PHE A 70 -14.76 -3.91 9.00
C PHE A 70 -13.94 -2.81 8.32
N LEU A 71 -14.60 -1.82 7.71
CA LEU A 71 -13.96 -0.72 6.98
C LEU A 71 -13.19 0.20 7.92
N MET A 72 -13.72 0.50 9.11
CA MET A 72 -13.00 1.31 10.10
C MET A 72 -11.77 0.60 10.64
N THR A 73 -11.84 -0.72 10.84
CA THR A 73 -10.67 -1.50 11.20
C THR A 73 -9.58 -1.39 10.14
N LEU A 74 -9.94 -1.46 8.84
CA LEU A 74 -9.00 -1.23 7.75
C LEU A 74 -8.45 0.20 7.73
N GLN A 75 -9.31 1.19 7.97
CA GLN A 75 -8.92 2.61 8.07
C GLN A 75 -7.83 2.80 9.13
N VAL A 76 -8.03 2.26 10.33
CA VAL A 76 -7.04 2.33 11.42
C VAL A 76 -5.71 1.68 11.03
N PHE A 77 -5.74 0.47 10.46
CA PHE A 77 -4.50 -0.19 10.02
C PHE A 77 -3.80 0.57 8.88
N TYR A 78 -4.56 1.20 7.98
CA TYR A 78 -4.02 2.06 6.94
C TYR A 78 -3.36 3.30 7.55
N GLU A 79 -4.00 3.97 8.50
CA GLU A 79 -3.44 5.13 9.19
C GLU A 79 -2.16 4.79 9.96
N ILE A 80 -2.11 3.64 10.64
CA ILE A 80 -0.89 3.14 11.30
C ILE A 80 0.23 2.91 10.28
N LYS A 81 -0.09 2.44 9.07
CA LYS A 81 0.90 2.27 8.01
C LYS A 81 1.39 3.62 7.50
N GLN A 82 0.48 4.57 7.28
CA GLN A 82 0.82 5.91 6.82
C GLN A 82 1.65 6.68 7.85
N SER A 83 1.36 6.54 9.15
CA SER A 83 2.14 7.20 10.21
C SER A 83 3.57 6.65 10.34
N LYS A 84 3.79 5.40 9.92
CA LYS A 84 5.12 4.79 9.85
C LYS A 84 5.87 5.11 8.56
N LYS A 85 5.18 5.69 7.56
CA LYS A 85 5.78 6.12 6.31
C LYS A 85 6.66 7.32 6.60
N ASP A 86 7.94 7.17 6.27
CA ASP A 86 8.92 8.21 6.45
C ASP A 86 9.46 8.56 5.07
N ASP A 87 8.96 9.67 4.50
CA ASP A 87 9.35 10.12 3.16
C ASP A 87 10.82 10.57 3.10
N ASN A 88 11.45 10.82 4.25
CA ASN A 88 12.88 11.12 4.37
C ASN A 88 13.73 9.86 4.46
N TYR A 89 13.13 8.71 4.79
CA TYR A 89 13.83 7.43 4.80
C TYR A 89 14.01 6.91 3.37
N LYS A 90 15.01 7.43 2.66
CA LYS A 90 15.38 6.99 1.30
C LYS A 90 16.89 7.03 1.09
N PRO A 91 17.44 6.15 0.24
CA PRO A 91 18.85 6.19 -0.13
C PRO A 91 19.14 7.42 -1.00
N ASP A 92 20.41 7.59 -1.34
CA ASP A 92 20.81 8.55 -2.35
C ASP A 92 20.34 8.08 -3.74
N LEU A 93 19.22 8.67 -4.19
CA LEU A 93 18.59 8.33 -5.46
C LEU A 93 19.47 8.67 -6.67
N SER A 94 20.46 9.56 -6.53
CA SER A 94 21.37 9.90 -7.63
C SER A 94 22.28 8.73 -8.03
N LYS A 95 22.47 7.78 -7.11
CA LYS A 95 23.27 6.57 -7.32
C LYS A 95 22.43 5.38 -7.80
N LEU A 96 21.11 5.54 -7.97
CA LEU A 96 20.19 4.48 -8.37
C LEU A 96 19.65 4.68 -9.78
N ASN A 97 19.69 3.63 -10.60
CA ASN A 97 19.13 3.68 -11.94
C ASN A 97 17.65 3.29 -11.92
N LYS A 98 16.80 4.13 -12.52
CA LYS A 98 15.35 3.84 -12.62
C LYS A 98 15.06 2.53 -13.37
N ILE A 99 15.92 2.17 -14.33
CA ILE A 99 15.80 0.95 -15.15
C ILE A 99 15.84 -0.30 -14.26
N THR A 100 16.62 -0.29 -13.17
CA THR A 100 16.69 -1.40 -12.20
C THR A 100 15.33 -1.71 -11.59
N PHE A 101 14.39 -0.75 -11.61
CA PHE A 101 13.03 -0.84 -11.07
C PHE A 101 11.95 -0.75 -12.16
N TRP A 102 12.21 -1.29 -13.36
CA TRP A 102 11.30 -1.22 -14.52
C TRP A 102 9.87 -1.74 -14.25
N ASP A 103 9.69 -2.65 -13.30
CA ASP A 103 8.42 -3.25 -12.91
C ASP A 103 7.69 -2.50 -11.78
N THR A 104 8.20 -1.34 -11.35
CA THR A 104 7.65 -0.57 -10.23
C THR A 104 7.66 0.93 -10.53
N THR A 105 6.66 1.66 -10.05
CA THR A 105 6.68 3.13 -10.11
C THR A 105 7.74 3.66 -9.15
N PHE A 106 8.92 4.05 -9.66
CA PHE A 106 10.09 4.45 -8.88
C PHE A 106 9.77 5.50 -7.79
N ASP A 107 8.98 6.51 -8.14
CA ASP A 107 8.63 7.61 -7.22
C ASP A 107 7.67 7.19 -6.08
N LYS A 108 7.11 5.99 -6.15
CA LYS A 108 6.17 5.44 -5.15
C LYS A 108 6.79 4.29 -4.34
N ILE A 109 8.09 4.04 -4.49
CA ILE A 109 8.80 3.02 -3.72
C ILE A 109 8.82 3.44 -2.24
N ASP A 110 8.32 2.56 -1.38
CA ASP A 110 8.48 2.70 0.06
C ASP A 110 9.77 2.00 0.48
N TRP A 111 10.85 2.77 0.63
CA TRP A 111 12.19 2.27 0.94
C TRP A 111 12.27 1.59 2.32
N LYS A 112 11.31 1.81 3.21
CA LYS A 112 11.29 1.14 4.51
C LYS A 112 10.56 -0.19 4.42
N LEU A 113 9.33 -0.17 3.91
CA LEU A 113 8.46 -1.35 3.86
C LEU A 113 8.89 -2.35 2.80
N MET A 114 9.43 -1.89 1.67
CA MET A 114 9.83 -2.73 0.54
C MET A 114 11.32 -3.15 0.59
N LYS A 115 12.01 -2.93 1.72
CA LYS A 115 13.44 -3.20 1.93
C LYS A 115 13.92 -4.51 1.30
N ILE A 116 13.23 -5.62 1.58
CA ILE A 116 13.63 -6.95 1.08
C ILE A 116 13.56 -6.99 -0.46
N ALA A 117 12.47 -6.52 -1.05
CA ALA A 117 12.30 -6.52 -2.51
C ALA A 117 13.34 -5.63 -3.20
N ILE A 118 13.61 -4.45 -2.63
CA ILE A 118 14.60 -3.50 -3.14
C ILE A 118 16.00 -4.10 -3.11
N ILE A 119 16.43 -4.66 -1.96
CA ILE A 119 17.75 -5.27 -1.81
C ILE A 119 17.91 -6.42 -2.81
N ARG A 120 16.92 -7.30 -2.91
CA ARG A 120 16.96 -8.42 -3.86
C ARG A 120 17.11 -7.95 -5.31
N ARG A 121 16.35 -6.91 -5.67
CA ARG A 121 16.34 -6.36 -7.03
C ARG A 121 17.69 -5.73 -7.39
N VAL A 122 18.24 -4.90 -6.51
CA VAL A 122 19.52 -4.25 -6.75
C VAL A 122 20.66 -5.26 -6.75
N LEU A 123 20.62 -6.29 -5.90
CA LEU A 123 21.61 -7.38 -5.94
C LEU A 123 21.54 -8.22 -7.23
N ALA A 124 20.37 -8.34 -7.84
CA ALA A 124 20.17 -9.16 -9.05
C ALA A 124 20.49 -8.40 -10.35
N TYR A 125 20.13 -7.12 -10.42
CA TYR A 125 20.16 -6.34 -11.67
C TYR A 125 20.93 -5.02 -11.59
N GLY A 126 21.29 -4.57 -10.38
CA GLY A 126 21.98 -3.30 -10.18
C GLY A 126 23.49 -3.40 -10.46
N ASN A 127 24.10 -2.24 -10.73
CA ASN A 127 25.55 -2.12 -10.87
C ASN A 127 26.26 -2.01 -9.50
N THR A 128 27.60 -1.95 -9.52
CA THR A 128 28.42 -1.86 -8.30
C THR A 128 28.07 -0.65 -7.42
N SER A 129 27.87 0.52 -8.01
CA SER A 129 27.51 1.76 -7.28
C SER A 129 26.15 1.64 -6.58
N GLU A 130 25.17 1.03 -7.26
CA GLU A 130 23.84 0.77 -6.69
C GLU A 130 23.91 -0.19 -5.51
N ILE A 131 24.70 -1.27 -5.65
CA ILE A 131 24.90 -2.26 -4.59
C ILE A 131 25.57 -1.60 -3.37
N GLU A 132 26.60 -0.78 -3.58
CA GLU A 132 27.29 -0.06 -2.50
C GLU A 132 26.34 0.90 -1.79
N GLU A 133 25.54 1.67 -2.53
CA GLU A 133 24.58 2.61 -1.94
C GLU A 133 23.50 1.89 -1.12
N ILE A 134 22.91 0.81 -1.65
CA ILE A 134 21.92 0.01 -0.92
C ILE A 134 22.55 -0.67 0.31
N THR A 135 23.81 -1.10 0.22
CA THR A 135 24.55 -1.67 1.36
C THR A 135 24.84 -0.64 2.44
N ARG A 136 25.22 0.58 2.06
CA ARG A 136 25.38 1.72 2.98
C ARG A 136 24.06 2.07 3.65
N PHE A 137 22.99 2.18 2.87
CA PHE A 137 21.68 2.66 3.35
C PHE A 137 20.99 1.67 4.30
N TYR A 138 20.93 0.38 3.95
CA TYR A 138 20.27 -0.63 4.80
C TYR A 138 21.19 -1.31 5.81
N GLY A 139 22.50 -1.14 5.67
CA GLY A 139 23.53 -1.81 6.46
C GLY A 139 23.94 -3.16 5.88
N LYS A 140 25.25 -3.42 5.91
CA LYS A 140 25.87 -4.64 5.36
C LYS A 140 25.30 -5.93 5.95
N THR A 141 25.12 -5.97 7.26
CA THR A 141 24.58 -7.15 7.97
C THR A 141 23.20 -7.56 7.47
N GLU A 142 22.35 -6.59 7.12
CA GLU A 142 20.98 -6.84 6.64
C GLU A 142 20.96 -7.27 5.17
N VAL A 143 21.81 -6.66 4.35
CA VAL A 143 21.97 -7.04 2.93
C VAL A 143 22.52 -8.46 2.80
N ASP A 144 23.54 -8.82 3.59
CA ASP A 144 24.16 -10.14 3.57
C ASP A 144 23.16 -11.24 3.99
N LYS A 145 22.33 -10.99 5.01
CA LYS A 145 21.24 -11.91 5.40
C LYS A 145 20.29 -12.21 4.22
N ILE A 146 19.88 -11.18 3.49
CA ILE A 146 18.95 -11.32 2.35
C ILE A 146 19.63 -12.03 1.17
N LYS A 147 20.92 -11.76 0.95
CA LYS A 147 21.73 -12.43 -0.07
C LYS A 147 21.79 -13.95 0.13
N ILE A 148 21.98 -14.41 1.37
CA ILE A 148 22.01 -15.84 1.70
C ILE A 148 20.67 -16.53 1.45
N ILE A 149 19.55 -15.86 1.76
CA ILE A 149 18.20 -16.40 1.54
C ILE A 149 17.92 -16.64 0.05
N ASN A 150 18.47 -15.81 -0.83
CA ASN A 150 18.29 -15.94 -2.28
C ASN A 150 19.09 -17.09 -2.90
N GLN A 151 20.19 -17.51 -2.30
CA GLN A 151 21.04 -18.61 -2.82
C GLN A 151 20.51 -20.01 -2.48
N ARG A 152 19.46 -20.11 -1.64
CA ARG A 152 18.87 -21.37 -1.17
C ARG A 152 17.58 -21.76 -1.91
N ARG A 153 17.27 -21.11 -3.03
CA ARG A 153 16.14 -21.40 -3.92
C ARG A 153 16.65 -21.64 -5.32
#